data_AF-A0A3M1WPK1-F1
#
_entry.id   AF-A0A3M1WPK1-F1
#
_cell.length_a   1.000
_cell.length_b   1.000
_cell.length_c   1.000
_cell.angle_alpha   90.00
_cell.angle_beta   90.00
_cell.angle_gamma   90.00
#
_symmetry.space_group_name_H-M   'P 1'
#
loop_
_entity.id
_entity.type
_entity.pdbx_description
1 polymer ?
#
loop_
_entity_poly.entity_id
_entity_poly.type
_entity_poly.pdbx_seq_one_letter_code
_entity_poly.pdbx_strand_id
1 'polypeptide(L)'
;MGNPGSKYEKTRHNIGFRFLDVLAQSRGLRFDAAPRFRAELAHWKRSEGKALLVRPQTFMNNSGEAVGLLARYYDVATHDIIVIYDDLDLPAGKVRLKRGGGHG
;
A
#
# COMPACT_ATOMS: atom_id res chain seq x y z
N MET A 1 -1.74 3.63 0.14
CA MET A 1 -3.15 4.02 0.30
C MET A 1 -3.60 4.71 -0.97
N GLY A 2 -4.86 4.51 -1.31
CA GLY A 2 -5.46 4.92 -2.57
C GLY A 2 -6.92 4.51 -2.61
N ASN A 3 -7.66 4.96 -3.62
CA ASN A 3 -9.02 4.51 -3.89
C ASN A 3 -9.04 3.75 -5.23
N PRO A 4 -9.73 2.61 -5.33
CA PRO A 4 -9.85 1.86 -6.57
C PRO A 4 -10.78 2.56 -7.57
N GLY A 5 -10.47 2.42 -8.87
CA GLY A 5 -11.25 2.94 -9.98
C GLY A 5 -10.62 4.13 -10.70
N SER A 6 -10.84 4.19 -12.02
CA SER A 6 -10.21 5.14 -12.95
C SER A 6 -10.40 6.61 -12.58
N LYS A 7 -11.52 6.96 -11.93
CA LYS A 7 -11.80 8.32 -11.44
C LYS A 7 -10.80 8.81 -10.37
N TYR A 8 -10.11 7.93 -9.67
CA TYR A 8 -9.20 8.30 -8.58
C TYR A 8 -7.73 8.24 -8.97
N GLU A 9 -7.38 7.65 -10.11
CA GLU A 9 -5.99 7.38 -10.52
C GLU A 9 -5.09 8.61 -10.51
N LYS A 10 -5.63 9.78 -10.90
CA LYS A 10 -4.89 11.05 -10.99
C LYS A 10 -5.00 11.93 -9.75
N THR A 11 -5.65 11.46 -8.68
CA THR A 11 -5.81 12.24 -7.44
C THR A 11 -4.57 12.13 -6.54
N ARG A 12 -4.30 13.18 -5.74
CA ARG A 12 -3.21 13.18 -4.75
C ARG A 12 -3.34 12.02 -3.75
N HIS A 13 -4.58 11.66 -3.41
CA HIS A 13 -4.91 10.53 -2.54
C HIS A 13 -4.48 9.16 -3.07
N ASN A 14 -4.14 9.04 -4.35
CA ASN A 14 -3.69 7.79 -4.96
C ASN A 14 -2.16 7.68 -5.07
N ILE A 15 -1.41 8.57 -4.42
CA ILE A 15 0.06 8.57 -4.47
C ILE A 15 0.66 7.25 -3.97
N GLY A 16 0.02 6.60 -2.98
CA GLY A 16 0.48 5.32 -2.47
C GLY A 16 0.37 4.21 -3.52
N PHE A 17 -0.69 4.21 -4.34
CA PHE A 17 -0.82 3.24 -5.44
C PHE A 17 0.19 3.52 -6.54
N ARG A 18 0.35 4.78 -6.93
CA ARG A 18 1.34 5.20 -7.92
C ARG A 18 2.77 4.82 -7.51
N PHE A 19 3.11 4.98 -6.23
CA PHE A 19 4.40 4.55 -5.71
C PHE A 19 4.59 3.03 -5.89
N LEU A 20 3.58 2.24 -5.53
CA LEU A 20 3.61 0.79 -5.67
C LEU A 20 3.69 0.36 -7.14
N ASP A 21 3.05 1.08 -8.06
CA ASP A 21 3.12 0.80 -9.50
C ASP A 21 4.55 0.99 -10.03
N VAL A 22 5.18 2.14 -9.71
CA VAL A 22 6.57 2.42 -10.10
C VAL A 22 7.53 1.41 -9.47
N LEU A 23 7.32 1.07 -8.20
CA LEU A 23 8.14 0.07 -7.51
C LEU A 23 8.00 -1.30 -8.17
N ALA A 24 6.77 -1.76 -8.43
CA ALA A 24 6.51 -3.04 -9.09
C ALA A 24 7.14 -3.09 -10.48
N GLN A 25 6.95 -2.04 -11.30
CA GLN A 25 7.55 -1.94 -12.63
C GLN A 25 9.08 -2.01 -12.58
N SER A 26 9.72 -1.24 -11.68
CA SER A 26 11.19 -1.24 -11.52
C SER A 26 11.78 -2.58 -11.09
N ARG A 27 10.94 -3.45 -10.51
CA ARG A 27 11.32 -4.77 -10.00
C ARG A 27 10.76 -5.93 -10.85
N GLY A 28 10.08 -5.64 -11.95
CA GLY A 28 9.44 -6.66 -12.81
C GLY A 28 8.33 -7.45 -12.12
N LEU A 29 7.68 -6.86 -11.11
CA LEU A 29 6.60 -7.48 -10.35
C LEU A 29 5.24 -7.21 -11.02
N ARG A 30 4.30 -8.11 -10.80
CA ARG A 30 2.92 -7.98 -11.26
C ARG A 30 1.97 -8.09 -10.08
N PHE A 31 0.91 -7.28 -10.14
CA PHE A 31 -0.18 -7.35 -9.19
C PHE A 31 -1.23 -8.34 -9.67
N ASP A 32 -1.56 -9.29 -8.81
CA ASP A 32 -2.63 -10.26 -9.03
C ASP A 32 -3.82 -9.92 -8.12
N ALA A 33 -5.03 -10.09 -8.66
CA ALA A 33 -6.25 -9.88 -7.89
C ALA A 33 -6.35 -10.93 -6.77
N ALA A 34 -6.59 -10.47 -5.55
CA ALA A 34 -6.81 -11.34 -4.39
C ALA A 34 -8.14 -10.96 -3.69
N PRO A 35 -9.30 -11.33 -4.27
CA PRO A 35 -10.62 -10.91 -3.78
C PRO A 35 -10.89 -11.31 -2.33
N ARG A 36 -10.34 -12.45 -1.88
CA ARG A 36 -10.39 -12.92 -0.49
C ARG A 36 -9.90 -11.86 0.51
N PHE A 37 -8.94 -11.05 0.11
CA PHE A 37 -8.34 -10.00 0.93
C PHE A 37 -8.83 -8.60 0.55
N ARG A 38 -9.77 -8.48 -0.40
CA ARG A 38 -10.22 -7.21 -0.99
C ARG A 38 -9.02 -6.35 -1.43
N ALA A 39 -8.04 -6.97 -2.09
CA ALA A 39 -6.80 -6.32 -2.47
C ALA A 39 -6.23 -6.91 -3.77
N GLU A 40 -5.26 -6.21 -4.35
CA GLU A 40 -4.33 -6.78 -5.31
C GLU A 40 -2.95 -6.89 -4.67
N LEU A 41 -2.25 -7.98 -4.97
CA LEU A 41 -1.02 -8.36 -4.31
C LEU A 41 0.10 -8.56 -5.31
N ALA A 42 1.32 -8.10 -4.98
CA ALA A 42 2.52 -8.47 -5.71
C ALA A 42 3.56 -9.04 -4.74
N HIS A 43 4.09 -10.21 -5.06
CA HIS A 43 5.08 -10.89 -4.21
C HIS A 43 6.49 -10.50 -4.63
N TRP A 44 7.25 -9.92 -3.71
CA TRP A 44 8.62 -9.51 -3.95
C TRP A 44 9.59 -10.40 -3.16
N LYS A 45 10.34 -11.23 -3.88
CA LYS A 45 11.47 -11.99 -3.32
C LYS A 45 12.72 -11.12 -3.31
N ARG A 46 13.36 -10.97 -2.15
CA ARG A 46 14.60 -10.21 -1.93
C ARG A 46 15.63 -11.12 -1.25
N SER A 47 16.89 -10.71 -1.27
CA SER A 47 17.97 -11.35 -0.51
C SER A 47 17.69 -11.38 1.00
N GLU A 48 17.10 -10.31 1.52
CA GLU A 48 16.79 -10.12 2.94
C GLU A 48 15.47 -10.78 3.37
N GLY A 49 14.73 -11.40 2.44
CA GLY A 49 13.44 -12.04 2.74
C GLY A 49 12.36 -11.79 1.69
N LYS A 50 11.11 -12.01 2.07
CA LYS A 50 9.94 -11.79 1.20
C LYS A 50 9.22 -10.53 1.66
N ALA A 51 8.84 -9.69 0.70
CA ALA A 51 7.95 -8.56 0.92
C ALA A 51 6.68 -8.74 0.10
N LEU A 52 5.55 -8.27 0.63
CA LEU A 52 4.26 -8.28 -0.05
C LEU A 52 3.86 -6.83 -0.32
N LEU A 53 3.68 -6.48 -1.60
CA LEU A 53 3.08 -5.20 -1.97
C LEU A 53 1.57 -5.38 -2.01
N VAL A 54 0.83 -4.45 -1.40
CA VAL A 54 -0.61 -4.56 -1.22
C VAL A 54 -1.29 -3.29 -1.72
N ARG A 55 -2.26 -3.45 -2.63
CA ARG A 55 -3.19 -2.39 -3.05
C ARG A 55 -4.60 -2.75 -2.58
N PRO A 56 -5.09 -2.19 -1.45
CA PRO A 56 -6.46 -2.42 -0.99
C PRO A 56 -7.49 -1.97 -2.02
N GLN A 57 -8.34 -2.87 -2.47
CA GLN A 57 -9.46 -2.58 -3.38
C GLN A 57 -10.72 -2.19 -2.58
N THR A 58 -10.52 -1.56 -1.42
CA THR A 58 -11.56 -0.95 -0.58
C THR A 58 -11.50 0.57 -0.73
N PHE A 59 -12.51 1.29 -0.25
CA PHE A 59 -12.37 2.74 -0.08
C PHE A 59 -11.27 3.05 0.94
N MET A 60 -10.59 4.18 0.78
CA MET A 60 -9.41 4.57 1.57
C MET A 60 -9.67 4.53 3.08
N ASN A 61 -10.84 4.96 3.53
CA ASN A 61 -11.28 4.90 4.93
C ASN A 61 -11.41 3.47 5.47
N ASN A 62 -11.58 2.47 4.60
CA ASN A 62 -11.73 1.05 4.92
C ASN A 62 -10.50 0.23 4.52
N SER A 63 -9.35 0.88 4.26
CA SER A 63 -8.10 0.17 3.93
C SER A 63 -7.62 -0.75 5.06
N GLY A 64 -7.97 -0.42 6.31
CA GLY A 64 -7.66 -1.24 7.48
C GLY A 64 -8.28 -2.64 7.45
N GLU A 65 -9.40 -2.84 6.76
CA GLU A 65 -10.01 -4.17 6.61
C GLU A 65 -9.11 -5.10 5.80
N ALA A 66 -8.62 -4.63 4.66
CA ALA A 66 -7.74 -5.40 3.78
C ALA A 66 -6.38 -5.66 4.45
N VAL A 67 -5.78 -4.62 5.03
CA VAL A 67 -4.49 -4.72 5.73
C VAL A 67 -4.59 -5.66 6.93
N GLY A 68 -5.65 -5.55 7.74
CA GLY A 68 -5.85 -6.39 8.92
C GLY A 68 -6.14 -7.85 8.58
N LEU A 69 -6.79 -8.14 7.45
CA LEU A 69 -6.95 -9.52 6.96
C LEU A 69 -5.62 -10.12 6.53
N LEU A 70 -4.81 -9.36 5.79
CA LEU A 70 -3.50 -9.80 5.30
C LEU A 70 -2.51 -10.01 6.43
N ALA A 71 -2.43 -9.07 7.38
CA ALA A 71 -1.52 -9.17 8.52
C ALA A 71 -1.80 -10.43 9.35
N ARG A 72 -3.07 -10.74 9.60
CA ARG A 72 -3.48 -11.97 10.31
C ARG A 72 -3.20 -13.24 9.51
N TYR A 73 -3.42 -13.21 8.20
CA TYR A 73 -3.22 -14.38 7.35
C TYR A 73 -1.74 -14.75 7.20
N TYR A 74 -0.85 -13.75 7.10
CA TYR A 74 0.59 -13.93 6.93
C TYR A 74 1.38 -13.86 8.25
N ASP A 75 0.70 -13.71 9.38
CA ASP A 75 1.31 -13.55 10.71
C ASP A 75 2.35 -12.42 10.76
N VAL A 76 2.00 -11.25 10.20
CA VAL A 76 2.88 -10.09 10.09
C VAL A 76 2.64 -9.15 11.25
N ALA A 77 3.70 -8.83 12.00
CA ALA A 77 3.63 -7.87 13.09
C ALA A 77 3.43 -6.45 12.55
N THR A 78 2.78 -5.58 13.33
CA THR A 78 2.48 -4.19 12.92
C THR A 78 3.73 -3.37 12.61
N HIS A 79 4.87 -3.67 13.25
CA HIS A 79 6.13 -2.97 13.00
C HIS A 79 6.80 -3.36 11.67
N ASP A 80 6.37 -4.46 11.05
CA ASP A 80 6.82 -4.90 9.73
C ASP A 80 5.93 -4.34 8.60
N ILE A 81 4.87 -3.60 8.94
CA ILE A 81 3.95 -3.00 7.98
C ILE A 81 4.37 -1.57 7.67
N ILE A 82 4.60 -1.29 6.39
CA ILE A 82 4.87 0.06 5.89
C ILE A 82 3.65 0.55 5.11
N VAL A 83 3.09 1.68 5.54
CA VAL A 83 1.96 2.33 4.87
C VAL A 83 2.45 3.59 4.15
N ILE A 84 2.15 3.67 2.86
CA ILE A 84 2.49 4.83 2.01
C ILE A 84 1.20 5.59 1.74
N TYR A 85 1.12 6.83 2.16
CA TYR A 85 -0.07 7.69 2.01
C TYR A 85 0.34 9.13 1.70
N ASP A 86 -0.59 9.93 1.20
CA ASP A 86 -0.39 11.36 1.03
C ASP A 86 -0.56 12.09 2.36
N ASP A 87 0.30 13.06 2.60
CA ASP A 87 0.26 13.91 3.78
C ASP A 87 0.01 15.34 3.32
N LEU A 88 -1.08 15.94 3.81
CA LEU A 88 -1.52 17.28 3.40
C LEU A 88 -0.58 18.38 3.90
N ASP A 89 0.13 18.12 5.00
CA ASP A 89 1.04 19.08 5.63
C ASP A 89 2.45 19.02 5.00
N LEU A 90 2.71 18.05 4.13
CA LEU A 90 3.98 17.91 3.43
C LEU A 90 3.98 18.68 2.10
N PRO A 91 4.95 19.61 1.90
CA PRO A 91 5.14 20.25 0.61
C PRO A 91 5.39 19.23 -0.50
N ALA A 92 4.96 19.56 -1.72
CA ALA A 92 5.18 18.70 -2.88
C ALA A 92 6.68 18.39 -3.08
N GLY A 93 7.00 17.13 -3.39
CA GLY A 93 8.38 16.67 -3.58
C GLY A 93 9.13 16.32 -2.29
N LYS A 94 8.49 16.42 -1.11
CA LYS A 94 9.06 15.96 0.16
C LYS A 94 8.55 14.56 0.52
N VAL A 95 9.42 13.77 1.15
CA VAL A 95 9.11 12.45 1.69
C VAL A 95 9.50 12.43 3.17
N ARG A 96 8.63 11.88 4.01
CA ARG A 96 8.86 11.71 5.44
C ARG A 96 8.63 10.25 5.83
N LEU A 97 9.52 9.69 6.63
CA LEU A 97 9.33 8.40 7.26
C LEU A 97 8.92 8.63 8.72
N LYS A 98 7.78 8.07 9.12
CA LYS A 98 7.25 8.14 10.48
C LYS A 98 7.11 6.71 11.01
N ARG A 99 7.62 6.43 12.21
CA ARG A 99 7.38 5.18 12.94
C ARG A 99 6.31 5.45 14.00
N GLY A 100 5.14 4.83 13.87
CA GLY A 100 3.99 5.09 14.74
C GLY A 100 3.33 6.46 14.54
N GLY A 101 2.40 6.80 15.43
CA GLY A 101 1.60 8.04 15.39
C GLY A 101 0.16 7.84 14.92
N GLY A 102 -0.73 8.75 15.34
CA GLY A 102 -2.14 8.73 14.99
C GLY A 102 -2.43 9.12 13.54
N HIS A 103 -3.71 9.03 13.17
CA HIS A 103 -4.23 9.53 11.89
C HIS A 103 -4.20 11.07 11.97
N GLY A 104 -3.22 11.69 11.31
CA GLY A 104 -2.86 13.12 11.46
C GLY A 104 -1.36 13.30 11.23
#